data_AF-A0A0C9YAE7-F1
#
_entry.id   AF-A0A0C9YAE7-F1
#
_cell.length_a   1.000
_cell.length_b   1.000
_cell.length_c   1.000
_cell.angle_alpha   90.00
_cell.angle_beta   90.00
_cell.angle_gamma   90.00
#
_symmetry.space_group_name_H-M   'P 1'
#
loop_
_entity.id
_entity.type
_entity.pdbx_description
1 polymer ?
#
loop_
_entity_poly.entity_id
_entity_poly.type
_entity_poly.pdbx_seq_one_letter_code
_entity_poly.pdbx_strand_id
1 'polypeptide(L)'
;FVMPCHSGHSYSEQESASSGIKCSQSNALQMGPRKCPCMVINPLVHHGCHFGCVIHAFCNVQTLLTNGITLMGDVEERGLKTLTQEEREEYSAYQELLKIVPKLEKHVMTSSKEAVITIAELIQKGASGARADNTNSMKATIIDWITLKGQTLIPHIPRNVKTG
;
A
#
# COMPACT_ATOMS: atom_id res chain seq x y z
N PHE A 1 68.81 -29.34 -33.17
CA PHE A 1 67.93 -28.73 -34.20
C PHE A 1 66.49 -29.01 -33.77
N VAL A 2 65.81 -28.03 -33.16
CA VAL A 2 64.36 -28.12 -32.90
C VAL A 2 63.78 -26.75 -33.23
N MET A 3 62.91 -26.75 -34.24
CA MET A 3 62.15 -25.61 -34.72
C MET A 3 60.87 -25.38 -33.87
N PRO A 4 60.29 -24.16 -33.92
CA PRO A 4 59.07 -23.81 -33.21
C PRO A 4 57.81 -24.03 -34.06
N CYS A 5 56.66 -24.26 -33.40
CA CYS A 5 55.33 -24.21 -34.02
C CYS A 5 54.43 -23.23 -33.26
N HIS A 6 53.98 -22.19 -33.97
CA HIS A 6 52.84 -21.35 -33.63
C HIS A 6 51.57 -21.87 -34.33
N SER A 7 50.46 -21.93 -33.61
CA SER A 7 49.06 -21.78 -34.07
C SER A 7 48.21 -21.92 -32.80
N GLY A 8 47.43 -20.92 -32.35
CA GLY A 8 46.37 -20.24 -33.08
C GLY A 8 45.04 -20.95 -32.77
N HIS A 9 44.51 -20.79 -31.56
CA HIS A 9 43.23 -21.35 -31.15
C HIS A 9 42.18 -20.23 -31.14
N SER A 10 41.33 -20.23 -32.15
CA SER A 10 40.12 -19.42 -32.26
C SER A 10 38.97 -20.24 -31.68
N TYR A 11 38.33 -19.76 -30.60
CA TYR A 11 37.02 -20.27 -30.19
C TYR A 11 35.95 -19.29 -30.65
N SER A 12 35.12 -19.73 -31.59
CA SER A 12 33.84 -19.09 -31.93
C SER A 12 32.75 -19.84 -31.18
N GLU A 13 32.16 -19.22 -30.16
CA GLU A 13 30.94 -19.73 -29.54
C GLU A 13 29.72 -19.27 -30.33
N GLN A 14 28.88 -20.24 -30.69
CA GLN A 14 27.63 -20.08 -31.41
C GLN A 14 26.59 -19.42 -30.49
N GLU A 15 26.18 -18.19 -30.82
CA GLU A 15 25.06 -17.51 -30.18
C GLU A 15 23.74 -18.13 -30.69
N SER A 16 23.15 -18.99 -29.87
CA SER A 16 21.84 -19.57 -30.13
C SER A 16 20.75 -18.53 -29.86
N ALA A 17 20.04 -18.16 -30.93
CA ALA A 17 18.84 -17.34 -30.87
C ALA A 17 17.77 -17.98 -29.97
N SER A 18 17.47 -17.35 -28.85
CA SER A 18 16.24 -17.60 -28.09
C SER A 18 15.30 -16.42 -28.28
N SER A 19 14.34 -16.63 -29.17
CA SER A 19 13.21 -15.72 -29.45
C SER A 19 12.34 -15.58 -28.20
N GLY A 20 12.66 -14.59 -27.36
CA GLY A 20 11.87 -14.20 -26.20
C GLY A 20 10.68 -13.33 -26.58
N ILE A 21 9.55 -14.01 -26.79
CA ILE A 21 8.16 -13.55 -26.87
C ILE A 21 7.89 -12.12 -26.37
N LYS A 22 7.26 -11.32 -27.24
CA LYS A 22 6.61 -10.01 -26.98
C LYS A 22 5.95 -9.97 -25.60
N CYS A 23 6.34 -9.01 -24.76
CA CYS A 23 5.48 -8.57 -23.67
C CYS A 23 4.28 -7.84 -24.29
N SER A 24 3.22 -8.60 -24.57
CA SER A 24 1.92 -8.09 -24.96
C SER A 24 1.47 -7.09 -23.89
N GLN A 25 1.26 -5.85 -24.30
CA GLN A 25 0.70 -4.80 -23.46
C GLN A 25 -0.59 -5.31 -22.83
N SER A 26 -0.51 -5.68 -21.56
CA SER A 26 -1.66 -6.15 -20.81
C SER A 26 -2.40 -4.90 -20.36
N ASN A 27 -3.56 -4.65 -20.96
CA ASN A 27 -4.44 -3.55 -20.52
C ASN A 27 -4.84 -3.78 -19.05
N ALA A 28 -5.16 -2.72 -18.31
CA ALA A 28 -5.60 -2.80 -16.91
C ALA A 28 -6.79 -3.78 -16.70
N LEU A 29 -7.59 -4.00 -17.76
CA LEU A 29 -8.71 -4.94 -17.80
C LEU A 29 -8.30 -6.43 -17.95
N GLN A 30 -7.06 -6.72 -18.34
CA GLN A 30 -6.50 -8.07 -18.49
C GLN A 30 -5.61 -8.47 -17.31
N MET A 31 -5.41 -7.59 -16.34
CA MET A 31 -4.80 -7.97 -15.08
C MET A 31 -5.76 -8.91 -14.36
N GLY A 32 -5.50 -10.23 -14.44
CA GLY A 32 -6.11 -11.20 -13.53
C GLY A 32 -5.88 -10.75 -12.08
N PRO A 33 -6.69 -11.23 -11.11
CA PRO A 33 -6.66 -10.76 -9.73
C PRO A 33 -5.21 -10.57 -9.30
N ARG A 34 -4.76 -9.31 -9.15
CA ARG A 34 -3.42 -9.06 -8.59
C ARG A 34 -3.47 -9.85 -7.31
N LYS A 35 -2.59 -10.85 -7.13
CA LYS A 35 -2.52 -11.63 -5.89
C LYS A 35 -2.37 -10.59 -4.80
N CYS A 36 -3.50 -10.22 -4.23
CA CYS A 36 -3.59 -9.20 -3.25
C CYS A 36 -2.98 -9.90 -2.05
N PRO A 37 -1.85 -9.43 -1.52
CA PRO A 37 -1.30 -10.01 -0.31
C PRO A 37 -2.36 -10.04 0.82
N CYS A 38 -3.48 -9.33 0.66
CA CYS A 38 -4.63 -9.30 1.54
C CYS A 38 -5.29 -10.64 1.88
N MET A 39 -5.16 -11.73 1.11
CA MET A 39 -5.79 -13.00 1.51
C MET A 39 -5.16 -13.64 2.76
N VAL A 40 -3.96 -13.20 3.18
CA VAL A 40 -3.29 -13.67 4.41
C VAL A 40 -2.84 -12.46 5.25
N ILE A 41 -3.68 -11.44 5.36
CA ILE A 41 -3.39 -10.26 6.19
C ILE A 41 -4.47 -10.15 7.26
N ASN A 42 -4.05 -9.84 8.49
CA ASN A 42 -4.94 -9.59 9.63
C ASN A 42 -6.12 -8.69 9.19
N PRO A 43 -7.39 -9.07 9.46
CA PRO A 43 -8.56 -8.33 9.00
C PRO A 43 -8.52 -6.83 9.30
N LEU A 44 -7.97 -6.41 10.45
CA LEU A 44 -7.84 -5.00 10.81
C LEU A 44 -6.89 -4.24 9.88
N VAL A 45 -5.82 -4.87 9.42
CA VAL A 45 -4.90 -4.28 8.44
C VAL A 45 -5.58 -4.15 7.08
N HIS A 46 -6.42 -5.12 6.70
CA HIS A 46 -7.20 -5.04 5.47
C HIS A 46 -8.23 -3.90 5.52
N HIS A 47 -9.01 -3.80 6.61
CA HIS A 47 -9.96 -2.69 6.74
C HIS A 47 -9.27 -1.33 6.87
N GLY A 48 -8.12 -1.27 7.54
CA GLY A 48 -7.29 -0.06 7.59
C GLY A 48 -6.79 0.37 6.21
N CYS A 49 -6.48 -0.58 5.32
CA CYS A 49 -6.15 -0.30 3.93
C CYS A 49 -7.32 0.38 3.22
N HIS A 50 -8.53 -0.17 3.34
CA HIS A 50 -9.74 0.44 2.75
C HIS A 50 -10.01 1.85 3.32
N PHE A 51 -9.90 2.01 4.64
CA PHE A 51 -10.05 3.29 5.32
C PHE A 51 -9.08 4.36 4.79
N GLY A 52 -7.79 4.03 4.70
CA GLY A 52 -6.76 4.93 4.21
C GLY A 52 -6.85 5.24 2.71
N CYS A 53 -7.41 4.31 1.91
CA CYS A 53 -7.63 4.56 0.48
C CYS A 53 -8.81 5.49 0.21
N VAL A 54 -9.92 5.32 0.94
CA VAL A 54 -11.22 5.88 0.54
C VAL A 54 -11.71 6.99 1.47
N ILE A 55 -11.39 6.90 2.76
CA ILE A 55 -12.00 7.77 3.78
C ILE A 55 -11.01 8.83 4.25
N HIS A 56 -9.86 8.42 4.79
CA HIS A 56 -8.94 9.35 5.44
C HIS A 56 -7.47 8.90 5.28
N ALA A 57 -6.83 9.35 4.21
CA ALA A 57 -5.49 8.93 3.83
C ALA A 57 -4.42 9.19 4.91
N PHE A 58 -4.41 10.38 5.52
CA PHE A 58 -3.40 10.81 6.49
C PHE A 58 -3.88 10.73 7.95
N CYS A 59 -4.88 9.90 8.23
CA CYS A 59 -5.42 9.77 9.57
C CYS A 59 -4.37 9.20 10.55
N ASN A 60 -4.24 9.84 11.72
CA ASN A 60 -3.65 9.23 12.91
C ASN A 60 -4.74 8.41 13.62
N VAL A 61 -4.73 7.09 13.39
CA VAL A 61 -5.78 6.19 13.87
C VAL A 61 -5.80 6.11 15.40
N GLN A 62 -4.66 6.27 16.07
CA GLN A 62 -4.61 6.20 17.52
C GLN A 62 -5.28 7.42 18.17
N THR A 63 -5.04 8.61 17.63
CA THR A 63 -5.77 9.83 18.02
C THR A 63 -7.26 9.69 17.68
N LEU A 64 -7.59 9.27 16.45
CA LEU A 64 -8.97 9.12 16.02
C LEU A 64 -9.78 8.18 16.93
N LEU A 65 -9.21 7.03 17.31
CA LEU A 65 -9.87 6.10 18.22
C LEU A 65 -10.01 6.68 19.63
N THR A 66 -8.96 7.31 20.15
CA THR A 66 -8.99 7.89 21.51
C THR A 66 -10.03 9.01 21.60
N ASN A 67 -9.98 9.97 20.67
CA ASN A 67 -10.91 11.08 20.62
C ASN A 67 -12.33 10.59 20.30
N GLY A 68 -12.48 9.66 19.37
CA GLY A 68 -13.78 9.10 18.99
C GLY A 68 -14.50 8.39 20.15
N ILE A 69 -13.77 7.65 21.00
CA ILE A 69 -14.33 7.03 22.21
C ILE A 69 -14.82 8.10 23.19
N THR A 70 -14.03 9.14 23.44
CA THR A 70 -14.41 10.25 24.33
C THR A 70 -15.63 11.00 23.78
N LEU A 71 -15.60 11.36 22.50
CA LEU A 71 -16.67 12.08 21.83
C LEU A 71 -17.97 11.27 21.74
N MET A 72 -17.89 9.93 21.66
CA MET A 72 -19.09 9.09 21.68
C MET A 72 -19.88 9.27 22.99
N GLY A 73 -19.19 9.30 24.13
CA GLY A 73 -19.82 9.56 25.43
C GLY A 73 -20.38 10.99 25.53
N ASP A 74 -19.64 11.98 25.05
CA ASP A 74 -20.10 13.38 25.03
C ASP A 74 -21.33 13.59 24.14
N VAL A 75 -21.38 12.90 22.99
CA VAL A 75 -22.53 12.97 22.06
C VAL A 75 -23.76 12.29 22.68
N GLU A 76 -23.59 11.20 23.42
CA GLU A 76 -24.69 10.54 24.14
C GLU A 76 -25.25 11.42 25.26
N GLU A 77 -24.39 12.14 26.00
CA GLU A 77 -24.78 13.01 27.11
C GLU A 77 -25.36 14.37 26.65
N ARG A 78 -24.63 15.09 25.76
CA ARG A 78 -24.86 16.50 25.45
C ARG A 78 -25.35 16.74 24.02
N GLY A 79 -25.27 15.74 23.16
CA GLY A 79 -25.68 15.79 21.76
C GLY A 79 -24.67 16.44 20.82
N LEU A 80 -24.74 16.11 19.52
CA LEU A 80 -23.78 16.52 18.48
C LEU A 80 -23.63 18.05 18.26
N LYS A 81 -24.55 18.86 18.81
CA LYS A 81 -24.55 20.32 18.60
C LYS A 81 -23.53 21.06 19.47
N THR A 82 -23.01 20.42 20.52
CA THR A 82 -22.01 21.03 21.41
C THR A 82 -20.58 20.88 20.89
N LEU A 83 -20.37 19.99 19.92
CA LEU A 83 -19.06 19.76 19.32
C LEU A 83 -18.64 20.92 18.41
N THR A 84 -17.36 21.25 18.40
CA THR A 84 -16.78 22.14 17.40
C THR A 84 -16.86 21.53 16.00
N GLN A 85 -16.58 22.33 14.98
CA GLN A 85 -16.56 21.85 13.61
C GLN A 85 -15.50 20.76 13.43
N GLU A 86 -14.32 20.96 14.02
CA GLU A 86 -13.19 20.03 13.95
C GLU A 86 -13.52 18.70 14.65
N GLU A 87 -14.11 18.76 15.85
CA GLU A 87 -14.56 17.58 16.59
C GLU A 87 -15.62 16.81 15.81
N ARG A 88 -16.52 17.50 15.12
CA ARG A 88 -17.55 16.86 14.29
C ARG A 88 -16.95 16.14 13.08
N GLU A 89 -15.98 16.74 12.43
CA GLU A 89 -15.28 16.11 11.30
C GLU A 89 -14.50 14.88 11.75
N GLU A 90 -13.80 14.97 12.88
CA GLU A 90 -13.10 13.83 13.48
C GLU A 90 -14.08 12.73 13.90
N TYR A 91 -15.17 13.08 14.58
CA TYR A 91 -16.20 12.13 14.97
C TYR A 91 -16.86 11.46 13.75
N SER A 92 -17.09 12.20 12.67
CA SER A 92 -17.59 11.64 11.41
C SER A 92 -16.62 10.62 10.82
N ALA A 93 -15.31 10.90 10.82
CA ALA A 93 -14.30 9.95 10.36
C ALA A 93 -14.24 8.70 11.25
N TYR A 94 -14.42 8.86 12.56
CA TYR A 94 -14.51 7.76 13.52
C TYR A 94 -15.75 6.90 13.26
N GLN A 95 -16.91 7.51 13.00
CA GLN A 95 -18.13 6.77 12.64
C GLN A 95 -17.97 5.98 11.34
N GLU A 96 -17.32 6.56 10.32
CA GLU A 96 -17.00 5.81 9.09
C GLU A 96 -16.07 4.63 9.36
N LEU A 97 -15.06 4.80 10.23
CA LEU A 97 -14.19 3.70 10.66
C LEU A 97 -14.98 2.56 11.31
N LEU A 98 -15.94 2.87 12.19
CA LEU A 98 -16.80 1.87 12.82
C LEU A 98 -17.69 1.13 11.81
N LYS A 99 -18.17 1.81 10.76
CA LYS A 99 -18.98 1.19 9.70
C LYS A 99 -18.19 0.17 8.88
N ILE A 100 -16.92 0.45 8.60
CA ILE A 100 -16.09 -0.42 7.74
C ILE A 100 -15.42 -1.57 8.49
N VAL A 101 -15.20 -1.46 9.81
CA VAL A 101 -14.59 -2.50 10.64
C VAL A 101 -15.67 -3.19 11.47
N PRO A 102 -16.12 -4.40 11.09
CA PRO A 102 -17.19 -5.08 11.80
C PRO A 102 -16.85 -5.30 13.28
N LYS A 103 -17.80 -5.02 14.17
CA LYS A 103 -17.70 -5.22 15.63
C LYS A 103 -16.59 -4.39 16.30
N LEU A 104 -15.99 -3.41 15.62
CA LEU A 104 -14.93 -2.59 16.19
C LEU A 104 -15.40 -1.81 17.42
N GLU A 105 -16.59 -1.21 17.35
CA GLU A 105 -17.18 -0.43 18.45
C GLU A 105 -17.22 -1.23 19.75
N LYS A 106 -17.89 -2.38 19.72
CA LYS A 106 -17.97 -3.31 20.87
C LYS A 106 -16.58 -3.72 21.33
N HIS A 107 -15.67 -4.01 20.40
CA HIS A 107 -14.32 -4.44 20.73
C HIS A 107 -13.59 -3.34 21.50
N VAL A 108 -13.60 -2.11 21.00
CA VAL A 108 -12.93 -0.95 21.60
C VAL A 108 -13.51 -0.62 22.98
N MET A 109 -14.83 -0.68 23.15
CA MET A 109 -15.46 -0.37 24.44
C MET A 109 -15.27 -1.43 25.53
N THR A 110 -14.95 -2.67 25.16
CA THR A 110 -14.73 -3.77 26.10
C THR A 110 -13.25 -4.07 26.34
N SER A 111 -12.36 -3.41 25.61
CA SER A 111 -10.92 -3.70 25.60
C SER A 111 -10.14 -2.88 26.61
N SER A 112 -8.97 -3.40 27.00
CA SER A 112 -7.99 -2.60 27.73
C SER A 112 -7.38 -1.54 26.82
N LYS A 113 -6.75 -0.52 27.42
CA LYS A 113 -6.06 0.54 26.67
C LYS A 113 -4.99 -0.01 25.74
N GLU A 114 -4.24 -1.02 26.17
CA GLU A 114 -3.18 -1.68 25.40
C GLU A 114 -3.73 -2.42 24.18
N ALA A 115 -4.89 -3.06 24.34
CA ALA A 115 -5.59 -3.70 23.24
C ALA A 115 -6.10 -2.67 22.22
N VAL A 116 -6.62 -1.51 22.67
CA VAL A 116 -7.00 -0.40 21.78
C VAL A 116 -5.79 0.14 21.00
N ILE A 117 -4.63 0.28 21.64
CA ILE A 117 -3.38 0.68 20.96
C ILE A 117 -3.02 -0.35 19.88
N THR A 118 -3.08 -1.65 20.20
CA THR A 118 -2.77 -2.72 19.25
C THR A 118 -3.72 -2.71 18.05
N ILE A 119 -5.02 -2.47 18.28
CA ILE A 119 -6.03 -2.32 17.22
C ILE A 119 -5.69 -1.12 16.34
N ALA A 120 -5.36 0.02 16.94
CA ALA A 120 -4.98 1.23 16.23
C ALA A 120 -3.76 0.99 15.33
N GLU A 121 -2.74 0.31 15.84
CA GLU A 121 -1.52 -0.02 15.09
C GLU A 121 -1.82 -0.89 13.86
N LEU A 122 -2.69 -1.89 13.99
CA LEU A 122 -3.07 -2.76 12.88
C LEU A 122 -3.82 -1.99 11.78
N ILE A 123 -4.77 -1.15 12.16
CA ILE A 123 -5.51 -0.30 11.21
C ILE A 123 -4.57 0.72 10.57
N GLN A 124 -3.71 1.37 11.36
CA GLN A 124 -2.73 2.35 10.88
C GLN A 124 -1.72 1.72 9.91
N LYS A 125 -1.31 0.47 10.15
CA LYS A 125 -0.45 -0.30 9.25
C LYS A 125 -1.13 -0.50 7.90
N GLY A 126 -2.42 -0.82 7.90
CA GLY A 126 -3.25 -0.90 6.70
C GLY A 126 -3.29 0.42 5.93
N ALA A 127 -3.66 1.50 6.62
CA ALA A 127 -3.78 2.83 6.02
C ALA A 127 -2.45 3.34 5.45
N SER A 128 -1.34 3.06 6.14
CA SER A 128 0.00 3.42 5.68
C SER A 128 0.44 2.59 4.46
N GLY A 129 0.09 1.30 4.44
CA GLY A 129 0.29 0.43 3.29
C GLY A 129 -0.48 0.91 2.06
N ALA A 130 -1.75 1.29 2.23
CA ALA A 130 -2.58 1.89 1.18
C ALA A 130 -1.93 3.13 0.55
N ARG A 131 -1.50 4.09 1.37
CA ARG A 131 -0.79 5.29 0.89
C ARG A 131 0.46 4.94 0.11
N ALA A 132 1.27 4.02 0.65
CA ALA A 132 2.51 3.60 0.01
C ALA A 132 2.24 2.90 -1.33
N ASP A 133 1.22 2.04 -1.43
CA ASP A 133 0.84 1.39 -2.69
C ASP A 133 0.38 2.43 -3.72
N ASN A 134 -0.43 3.41 -3.31
CA ASN A 134 -0.91 4.47 -4.20
C ASN A 134 0.25 5.26 -4.82
N THR A 135 1.20 5.74 -4.01
CA THR A 135 2.35 6.51 -4.52
C THR A 135 3.29 5.66 -5.37
N ASN A 136 3.52 4.41 -4.97
CA ASN A 136 4.33 3.46 -5.73
C ASN A 136 3.67 3.13 -7.08
N SER A 137 2.37 2.86 -7.11
CA SER A 137 1.62 2.54 -8.34
C SER A 137 1.60 3.73 -9.31
N MET A 138 1.36 4.94 -8.80
CA MET A 138 1.44 6.17 -9.58
C MET A 138 2.84 6.39 -10.16
N LYS A 139 3.89 6.27 -9.33
CA LYS A 139 5.28 6.41 -9.77
C LYS A 139 5.61 5.44 -10.91
N ALA A 140 5.25 4.17 -10.77
CA ALA A 140 5.50 3.16 -11.79
C ALA A 140 4.78 3.49 -13.11
N THR A 141 3.52 3.93 -13.03
CA THR A 141 2.73 4.31 -14.21
C THR A 141 3.32 5.52 -14.92
N ILE A 142 3.75 6.53 -14.17
CA ILE A 142 4.39 7.74 -14.74
C ILE A 142 5.70 7.36 -15.43
N ILE A 143 6.55 6.53 -14.81
CA ILE A 143 7.79 6.04 -15.42
C ILE A 143 7.49 5.29 -16.72
N ASP A 144 6.53 4.37 -16.72
CA ASP A 144 6.15 3.62 -17.92
C ASP A 144 5.60 4.53 -19.03
N TRP A 145 4.95 5.64 -18.68
CA TRP A 145 4.42 6.62 -19.64
C TRP A 145 5.50 7.50 -20.27
N ILE A 146 6.47 7.97 -19.49
CA ILE A 146 7.54 8.86 -19.97
C ILE A 146 8.72 8.10 -20.60
N THR A 147 8.86 6.80 -20.31
CA THR A 147 9.91 5.95 -20.88
C THR A 147 9.49 5.47 -22.26
N LEU A 148 10.17 5.95 -23.31
CA LEU A 148 9.96 5.44 -24.68
C LEU A 148 10.25 3.94 -24.75
N LYS A 149 9.45 3.19 -25.51
CA LYS A 149 9.60 1.73 -25.65
C LYS A 149 11.01 1.37 -26.11
N GLY A 150 11.74 0.61 -25.29
CA GLY A 150 13.11 0.17 -25.59
C GLY A 150 14.21 1.18 -25.19
N GLN A 151 13.87 2.28 -24.52
CA GLN A 151 14.83 3.23 -23.98
C GLN A 151 14.81 3.25 -22.45
N THR A 152 15.88 3.77 -21.86
CA THR A 152 16.00 4.02 -20.42
C THR A 152 16.01 5.53 -20.20
N LEU A 153 15.33 6.01 -19.16
CA LEU A 153 15.36 7.43 -18.78
C LEU A 153 16.78 7.84 -18.39
N ILE A 154 17.19 9.04 -18.79
CA ILE A 154 18.47 9.65 -18.42
C ILE A 154 18.16 10.96 -17.69
N PRO A 155 18.48 11.08 -16.38
CA PRO A 155 19.05 10.05 -15.51
C PRO A 155 18.06 8.92 -15.19
N HIS A 156 18.60 7.73 -14.87
CA HIS A 156 17.80 6.55 -14.54
C HIS A 156 16.99 6.75 -13.25
N ILE A 157 15.67 6.57 -13.36
CA ILE A 157 14.75 6.61 -12.21
C ILE A 157 14.37 5.16 -11.87
N PRO A 158 14.81 4.61 -10.72
CA PRO A 158 14.50 3.24 -10.36
C PRO A 158 13.01 3.05 -10.08
N ARG A 159 12.44 2.00 -10.69
CA ARG A 159 11.06 1.54 -10.45
C ARG A 159 11.00 0.85 -9.10
N ASN A 160 10.16 1.36 -8.19
CA ASN A 160 9.84 0.84 -6.85
C ASN A 160 10.75 -0.29 -6.34
N VAL A 161 12.03 0.03 -6.11
CA VAL A 161 12.95 -0.90 -5.47
C VAL A 161 12.74 -0.78 -3.96
N LYS A 162 12.35 -1.88 -3.33
CA LYS A 162 12.41 -1.98 -1.87
C LYS A 162 13.85 -2.37 -1.54
N THR A 163 14.68 -1.40 -1.14
CA THR A 163 16.02 -1.70 -0.63
C THR A 163 15.84 -2.58 0.60
N GLY A 164 16.35 -3.81 0.52
CA GLY A 164 16.28 -4.82 1.58
C GLY A 164 17.17 -4.47 2.75
#